data_AF-A0A8C9MYD8-F1
#
_entry.id   AF-A0A8C9MYD8-F1
#
_cell.length_a   1.000
_cell.length_b   1.000
_cell.length_c   1.000
_cell.angle_alpha   90.00
_cell.angle_beta   90.00
_cell.angle_gamma   90.00
#
_symmetry.space_group_name_H-M   'P 1'
#
loop_
_entity.id
_entity.type
_entity.pdbx_description
1 polymer ?
#
loop_
_entity_poly.entity_id
_entity_poly.type
_entity_poly.pdbx_seq_one_letter_code
_entity_poly.pdbx_strand_id
1 'polypeptide(L)' 'MKFGLGILVQEHGGTRRPVAYFSELFDLVARGWPHCLQNCAATALMVAEAQKLTRGGYLIVKVSHQIKALLTETASK' A
#
# COMPACT_ATOMS: atom_id res chain seq x y z
N MET A 1 7.95 4.62 16.84
CA MET A 1 7.81 5.30 15.53
C MET A 1 7.22 4.28 14.56
N LYS A 2 6.11 4.57 13.85
CA LYS A 2 5.46 3.61 12.94
C LYS A 2 5.59 4.07 11.50
N PHE A 3 5.93 3.14 10.61
CA PHE A 3 6.15 3.35 9.19
C PHE A 3 5.32 2.37 8.38
N GLY A 4 4.96 2.76 7.16
CA GLY A 4 4.49 1.86 6.12
C GLY A 4 5.67 1.36 5.31
N LEU A 5 5.73 0.06 5.09
CA LEU A 5 6.73 -0.59 4.26
C LEU A 5 6.07 -1.20 3.03
N GLY A 6 6.75 -1.14 1.89
CA GLY A 6 6.24 -1.72 0.65
C GLY A 6 7.35 -2.06 -0.34
N ILE A 7 7.03 -2.98 -1.26
CA ILE A 7 7.91 -3.38 -2.35
C ILE A 7 7.10 -3.33 -3.63
N LEU A 8 7.59 -2.58 -4.62
CA LEU A 8 7.07 -2.65 -5.98
C LEU A 8 7.79 -3.76 -6.72
N VAL A 9 7.03 -4.71 -7.27
CA VAL A 9 7.56 -5.81 -8.07
C VAL A 9 6.94 -5.80 -9.46
N GLN A 10 7.69 -6.22 -10.46
CA GLN A 10 7.20 -6.44 -11.82
C GLN A 10 7.50 -7.86 -12.29
N GLU A 11 6.69 -8.37 -13.22
CA GLU A 11 6.98 -9.65 -13.86
C GLU A 11 8.13 -9.48 -14.85
N HIS A 12 9.11 -10.38 -14.76
CA HIS A 12 10.27 -10.41 -15.62
C HIS A 12 10.75 -11.86 -15.78
N GLY A 13 10.60 -12.40 -17.00
CA GLY A 13 11.00 -13.77 -17.33
C GLY A 13 10.32 -14.84 -16.47
N GLY A 14 9.01 -14.70 -16.21
CA GLY A 14 8.23 -15.63 -15.38
C GLY A 14 8.47 -15.50 -13.86
N THR A 15 9.29 -14.55 -13.43
CA THR A 15 9.57 -14.29 -12.00
C THR A 15 9.14 -12.88 -11.63
N ARG A 16 8.76 -12.65 -10.37
CA ARG A 16 8.52 -11.28 -9.86
C ARG A 16 9.84 -10.70 -9.36
N ARG A 17 10.30 -9.62 -9.99
CA ARG A 17 11.52 -8.91 -9.58
C ARG A 17 11.19 -7.58 -8.92
N PRO A 18 11.88 -7.23 -7.82
CA PRO A 18 11.71 -5.92 -7.19
C PRO A 18 12.21 -4.81 -8.13
N VAL A 19 11.43 -3.74 -8.20
CA VAL A 19 11.73 -2.51 -8.95
C VAL A 19 12.06 -1.38 -7.98
N ALA A 20 11.37 -1.33 -6.83
CA ALA A 20 11.60 -0.34 -5.79
C ALA A 20 11.21 -0.87 -4.40
N TYR A 21 11.83 -0.30 -3.38
CA TYR A 21 11.50 -0.49 -1.98
C TYR A 21 11.06 0.86 -1.41
N PHE A 22 10.04 0.84 -0.55
CA PHE A 22 9.45 2.03 0.02
C PHE A 22 9.42 1.92 1.55
N SER A 23 9.67 3.04 2.21
CA SER A 23 9.59 3.16 3.67
C SER A 23 9.13 4.56 4.02
N GLU A 24 7.82 4.72 4.24
CA GLU A 24 7.21 6.01 4.51
C GLU A 24 6.75 6.12 5.95
N LEU A 25 7.04 7.26 6.57
CA LEU A 25 6.64 7.54 7.94
C LEU A 25 5.16 7.92 7.97
N PHE A 26 4.37 7.27 8.81
CA PHE A 26 2.98 7.69 9.00
C PHE A 26 2.90 9.08 9.61
N ASP A 27 1.89 9.85 9.21
CA ASP A 27 1.51 11.07 9.90
C ASP A 27 1.06 10.77 11.34
N LEU A 28 0.93 11.81 12.17
CA LEU A 28 0.59 11.66 13.58
C LEU A 28 -0.77 11.00 13.82
N VAL A 29 -1.73 11.20 12.91
CA VAL A 29 -3.09 10.66 13.02
C VAL A 29 -3.09 9.16 12.70
N ALA A 30 -2.50 8.77 11.57
CA ALA A 30 -2.39 7.37 11.16
C ALA A 30 -1.62 6.52 12.19
N ARG A 31 -0.65 7.09 12.91
CA ARG A 31 0.05 6.39 14.02
C ARG A 31 -0.87 6.00 15.18
N GLY A 32 -1.95 6.74 15.39
CA GLY A 32 -2.96 6.48 16.43
C GLY A 32 -4.01 5.45 16.03
N TRP A 33 -4.13 5.11 14.74
CA TRP A 33 -5.16 4.19 14.26
C TRP A 33 -4.93 2.72 14.67
N PRO A 34 -5.99 1.89 14.68
CA PRO A 34 -5.87 0.44 14.73
C PRO A 34 -5.01 -0.12 13.58
N HIS A 35 -4.39 -1.28 13.81
CA HIS A 35 -3.44 -1.88 12.86
C HIS A 35 -4.04 -2.10 11.45
N CYS A 36 -5.30 -2.52 11.37
CA CYS A 36 -5.96 -2.72 10.07
C CYS A 36 -6.11 -1.42 9.28
N LEU A 37 -6.39 -0.30 9.94
CA LEU A 37 -6.47 1.02 9.30
C LEU A 37 -5.08 1.59 8.98
N GLN A 38 -4.06 1.27 9.80
CA GLN A 38 -2.67 1.56 9.48
C GLN A 38 -2.21 0.85 8.20
N ASN A 39 -2.66 -0.39 7.96
CA ASN A 39 -2.39 -1.08 6.71
C ASN A 39 -3.08 -0.39 5.51
N CYS A 40 -4.29 0.14 5.68
CA CYS A 40 -4.94 0.97 4.66
C CYS A 40 -4.12 2.23 4.36
N ALA A 41 -3.66 2.93 5.41
CA ALA A 41 -2.82 4.12 5.27
C ALA A 41 -1.50 3.81 4.56
N ALA A 42 -0.80 2.76 4.97
CA ALA A 42 0.41 2.27 4.30
C ALA A 42 0.13 2.02 2.81
N THR A 43 -0.94 1.29 2.52
CA THR A 43 -1.30 0.94 1.14
C THR A 43 -1.51 2.18 0.28
N ALA A 44 -2.26 3.16 0.76
CA ALA A 44 -2.50 4.40 0.03
C ALA A 44 -1.18 5.14 -0.27
N LEU A 45 -0.29 5.25 0.71
CA LEU A 45 1.04 5.85 0.54
C LEU A 45 1.87 5.08 -0.49
N MET A 46 1.92 3.76 -0.39
CA MET A 46 2.68 2.92 -1.32
C MET A 46 2.15 2.99 -2.75
N VAL A 47 0.82 3.06 -2.93
CA VAL A 47 0.23 3.23 -4.27
C VAL A 47 0.61 4.58 -4.86
N ALA A 48 0.56 5.66 -4.07
CA ALA A 48 0.94 6.98 -4.54
C ALA A 48 2.42 7.03 -4.98
N GLU A 49 3.33 6.44 -4.22
CA GLU A 49 4.75 6.35 -4.59
C GLU A 49 4.97 5.43 -5.80
N ALA A 50 4.32 4.26 -5.84
CA ALA A 50 4.41 3.35 -6.97
C ALA A 50 3.89 3.99 -8.27
N GLN A 51 2.83 4.80 -8.20
CA GLN A 51 2.26 5.49 -9.36
C GLN A 51 3.23 6.47 -10.02
N LYS A 52 4.15 7.09 -9.26
CA LYS A 52 5.20 7.94 -9.82
C LYS A 52 6.15 7.15 -10.73
N LEU A 53 6.45 5.89 -10.33
CA LEU A 53 7.31 5.00 -11.09
C LEU A 53 6.57 4.30 -12.24
N THR A 54 5.33 3.86 -12.01
CA THR A 54 4.52 3.17 -13.02
C THR A 54 3.81 4.10 -13.99
N ARG A 55 3.92 5.43 -13.78
CA ARG A 55 3.30 6.48 -14.60
C ARG A 55 1.79 6.25 -14.80
N GLY A 56 1.10 5.88 -13.73
CA GLY A 56 -0.34 5.58 -13.76
C GLY A 56 -0.71 4.23 -14.39
N GLY A 57 0.28 3.36 -14.63
CA GLY A 57 0.05 2.00 -15.11
C GLY A 57 -0.73 1.14 -14.11
N TYR A 58 -1.29 0.04 -14.61
CA TYR A 58 -2.05 -0.91 -13.81
C TYR A 58 -1.22 -1.49 -12.66
N LEU A 59 -1.80 -1.48 -11.45
CA LEU A 59 -1.17 -1.97 -10.23
C LEU A 59 -2.05 -3.01 -9.55
N ILE A 60 -1.46 -4.13 -9.14
CA ILE A 60 -2.09 -5.12 -8.26
C ILE A 60 -1.49 -4.94 -6.87
N VAL A 61 -2.32 -4.53 -5.92
CA VAL A 61 -1.91 -4.37 -4.52
C VAL A 61 -2.14 -5.67 -3.77
N LYS A 62 -1.09 -6.16 -3.10
CA LYS A 62 -1.16 -7.29 -2.17
C LYS A 62 -0.77 -6.83 -0.78
N VAL A 63 -1.62 -7.11 0.19
CA VAL A 63 -1.45 -6.74 1.59
C VAL A 63 -1.74 -7.95 2.47
N SER A 64 -1.15 -7.98 3.67
CA SER A 64 -1.28 -9.09 4.62
C SER A 64 -2.70 -9.30 5.15
N HIS A 65 -3.49 -8.23 5.27
CA HIS A 65 -4.90 -8.30 5.65
C HIS A 65 -5.77 -7.76 4.52
N GLN A 66 -6.90 -8.41 4.26
CA GLN A 66 -7.83 -7.98 3.22
C GLN A 66 -8.51 -6.65 3.60
N ILE A 67 -7.89 -5.54 3.22
CA ILE A 67 -8.42 -4.20 3.46
C ILE A 67 -9.61 -3.84 2.55
N LYS A 68 -9.83 -4.61 1.48
CA LYS A 68 -10.92 -4.34 0.52
C LYS A 68 -12.28 -4.29 1.21
N ALA A 69 -12.55 -5.21 2.14
CA ALA A 69 -13.80 -5.25 2.89
C ALA A 69 -13.99 -3.95 3.70
N LEU A 70 -12.95 -3.47 4.37
CA LEU A 70 -12.98 -2.24 5.17
C LEU A 70 -13.28 -1.00 4.30
N LEU A 71 -12.72 -0.93 3.10
CA LEU A 71 -12.93 0.19 2.19
C LEU A 71 -14.34 0.21 1.59
N THR A 72 -14.95 -0.97 1.39
CA THR A 72 -16.30 -1.08 0.82
C THR A 72 -17.41 -0.97 1.86
N GLU A 73 -17.14 -1.28 3.12
CA GLU A 73 -18.14 -1.32 4.19
C GLU A 73 -18.63 0.09 4.58
N THR A 74 -17.75 1.10 4.56
CA THR A 74 -18.11 2.48 4.89
C THR A 74 -18.85 3.23 3.77
N ALA A 75 -18.90 2.66 2.56
CA ALA A 75 -19.58 3.29 1.41
C ALA A 75 -21.09 2.94 1.33
N SER A 76 -21.56 2.06 2.21
CA SER A 76 -22.95 1.53 2.18
C SER A 76 -23.81 2.01 3.36
N LYS A 77 -23.35 3.01 4.11
CA LYS A 77 -24.11 3.73 5.15
C LYS A 77 -24.15 5.21 4.80
#